data_AF-A0AAE1SKZ6-F1
#
_entry.id   AF-A0AAE1SKZ6-F1
#
_cell.length_a   1.000
_cell.length_b   1.000
_cell.length_c   1.000
_cell.angle_alpha   90.00
_cell.angle_beta   90.00
_cell.angle_gamma   90.00
#
_symmetry.space_group_name_H-M   'P 1'
#
loop_
_entity.id
_entity.type
_entity.pdbx_description
1 polymer ?
#
loop_
_entity_poly.entity_id
_entity_poly.type
_entity_poly.pdbx_seq_one_letter_code
_entity_poly.pdbx_strand_id
1 'polypeptide(L)'
;MASSADSRLAILSRHFTSAASASKAGTDGQNLGWIKISPEVREALKHGSPIVALESTIISHGMPYPQNFETAKELEASVKENGAVPATIAILDGVPRIGLTTEELEILARLGSNARKTASRDIALLEGLVVGSNIFKSTPVSEQYQKQ
;
A
#
# COMPACT_ATOMS: atom_id res chain seq x y z
N MET A 1 11.28 -26.29 -9.66
CA MET A 1 11.78 -25.85 -8.34
C MET A 1 10.99 -24.61 -7.99
N ALA A 2 10.36 -24.53 -6.82
CA ALA A 2 9.64 -23.31 -6.42
C ALA A 2 10.62 -22.14 -6.37
N SER A 3 10.24 -20.98 -6.92
CA SER A 3 11.08 -19.80 -6.87
C SER A 3 11.36 -19.40 -5.42
N SER A 4 12.51 -18.78 -5.16
CA SER A 4 12.83 -18.23 -3.83
C SER A 4 11.78 -17.20 -3.39
N ALA A 5 11.14 -16.51 -4.35
CA ALA A 5 10.04 -15.59 -4.12
C ALA A 5 8.74 -16.31 -3.67
N ASP A 6 8.36 -17.40 -4.35
CA ASP A 6 7.20 -18.22 -3.95
C ASP A 6 7.38 -18.79 -2.55
N SER A 7 8.60 -19.23 -2.23
CA SER A 7 8.94 -19.74 -0.91
C SER A 7 8.80 -18.67 0.17
N ARG A 8 9.23 -17.43 -0.10
CA ARG A 8 9.06 -16.29 0.82
C ARG A 8 7.59 -15.93 1.00
N LEU A 9 6.80 -15.91 -0.07
CA LEU A 9 5.36 -15.67 0.00
C LEU A 9 4.63 -16.76 0.79
N ALA A 10 5.01 -18.02 0.62
CA ALA A 10 4.47 -19.15 1.39
C ALA A 10 4.87 -19.09 2.87
N ILE A 11 6.07 -18.60 3.19
CA ILE A 11 6.48 -18.35 4.59
C ILE A 11 5.64 -17.23 5.19
N LEU A 12 5.50 -16.11 4.48
CA LEU A 12 4.66 -14.99 4.92
C LEU A 12 3.23 -15.47 5.15
N SER A 13 2.65 -16.22 4.22
CA SER A 13 1.29 -16.72 4.35
C SER A 13 1.12 -17.63 5.57
N ARG A 14 2.07 -18.53 5.84
CA ARG A 14 2.00 -19.42 7.01
C ARG A 14 1.98 -18.66 8.33
N HIS A 15 2.77 -17.59 8.46
CA HIS A 15 2.71 -16.72 9.64
C HIS A 15 1.43 -15.89 9.67
N PHE A 16 0.87 -15.58 8.50
CA PHE A 16 -0.33 -14.77 8.34
C PHE A 16 -1.64 -15.56 8.14
N THR A 17 -1.73 -16.85 8.50
CA THR A 17 -2.99 -17.63 8.39
C THR A 17 -3.56 -18.03 9.76
N SER A 18 -2.85 -17.76 10.86
CA SER A 18 -3.19 -18.29 12.19
C SER A 18 -4.33 -17.55 12.94
N ALA A 19 -5.04 -16.59 12.34
CA ALA A 19 -6.11 -15.82 13.01
C ALA A 19 -7.41 -15.68 12.19
N ALA A 20 -7.48 -16.21 10.95
CA ALA A 20 -8.60 -15.99 10.04
C ALA A 20 -9.59 -17.18 9.94
N SER A 21 -9.52 -18.13 10.86
CA SER A 21 -10.54 -19.18 10.98
C SER A 21 -11.75 -18.68 11.78
N ALA A 22 -12.42 -17.62 11.30
CA ALA A 22 -13.79 -17.26 11.70
C ALA A 22 -14.33 -16.07 10.87
N SER A 23 -14.59 -16.24 9.57
CA SER A 23 -15.87 -15.85 8.94
C SER A 23 -15.79 -15.75 7.42
N LYS A 24 -16.59 -16.60 6.76
CA LYS A 24 -17.27 -16.51 5.46
C LYS A 24 -16.45 -16.25 4.17
N ALA A 25 -16.57 -17.25 3.30
CA ALA A 25 -16.18 -17.29 1.90
C ALA A 25 -16.95 -16.28 1.03
N GLY A 26 -16.23 -15.72 0.05
CA GLY A 26 -16.70 -14.96 -1.10
C GLY A 26 -15.61 -14.97 -2.17
N THR A 27 -16.01 -15.24 -3.41
CA THR A 27 -15.21 -15.66 -4.57
C THR A 27 -14.24 -14.60 -5.11
N ASP A 28 -13.16 -15.07 -5.74
CA ASP A 28 -12.23 -14.41 -6.67
C ASP A 28 -10.85 -13.96 -6.15
N GLY A 29 -9.83 -14.63 -6.72
CA GLY A 29 -8.43 -14.19 -6.69
C GLY A 29 -7.69 -14.46 -5.39
N GLN A 30 -7.40 -15.74 -5.09
CA GLN A 30 -6.59 -16.25 -3.96
C GLN A 30 -5.98 -15.13 -3.10
N ASN A 31 -6.79 -14.68 -2.15
CA ASN A 31 -6.47 -13.67 -1.15
C ASN A 31 -5.56 -14.38 -0.15
N LEU A 32 -4.30 -13.97 -0.04
CA LEU A 32 -3.34 -14.56 0.90
C LEU A 32 -3.67 -14.06 2.31
N GLY A 33 -4.85 -14.42 2.82
CA GLY A 33 -5.40 -14.14 4.16
C GLY A 33 -5.48 -12.66 4.52
N TRP A 34 -4.33 -11.98 4.55
CA TRP A 34 -4.09 -10.63 5.04
C TRP A 34 -3.22 -9.77 4.10
N ILE A 35 -2.72 -10.28 2.96
CA ILE A 35 -1.96 -9.49 1.97
C ILE A 35 -2.65 -9.52 0.60
N LYS A 36 -2.91 -8.34 0.04
CA LYS A 36 -3.37 -8.18 -1.35
C LYS A 36 -2.18 -7.97 -2.28
N ILE A 37 -2.10 -8.77 -3.34
CA ILE A 37 -1.07 -8.65 -4.38
C ILE A 37 -1.77 -8.36 -5.69
N SER A 38 -1.33 -7.31 -6.39
CA SER A 38 -1.92 -6.93 -7.69
C SER A 38 -1.80 -8.06 -8.72
N PRO A 39 -2.71 -8.15 -9.69
CA PRO A 39 -2.62 -9.14 -10.77
C PRO A 39 -1.30 -9.06 -11.54
N GLU A 40 -0.80 -7.85 -11.82
CA GLU A 40 0.45 -7.61 -12.54
C GLU A 40 1.65 -8.20 -11.80
N VAL A 41 1.77 -7.93 -10.50
CA VAL A 41 2.85 -8.46 -9.65
C VAL A 41 2.73 -9.98 -9.50
N ARG A 42 1.50 -10.50 -9.37
CA ARG A 42 1.26 -11.94 -9.24
C ARG A 42 1.71 -12.70 -10.50
N GLU A 43 1.41 -12.17 -11.68
CA GLU A 43 1.88 -12.77 -12.93
C GLU A 43 3.40 -12.68 -13.04
N ALA A 44 3.99 -11.51 -12.74
CA ALA A 44 5.45 -11.35 -12.75
C ALA A 44 6.16 -12.38 -11.85
N LEU A 45 5.63 -12.65 -10.66
CA LEU A 45 6.15 -13.67 -9.75
C LEU A 45 6.08 -15.08 -10.35
N LYS A 46 4.95 -15.44 -10.98
CA LYS A 46 4.77 -16.76 -11.60
C LYS A 46 5.73 -17.00 -12.77
N HIS A 47 5.96 -15.97 -13.57
CA HIS A 47 6.83 -16.04 -14.76
C HIS A 47 8.31 -15.78 -14.45
N GLY A 48 8.64 -15.46 -13.19
CA GLY A 48 9.99 -15.09 -12.79
C GLY A 48 10.47 -13.76 -13.40
N SER A 49 9.53 -12.89 -13.79
CA SER A 49 9.83 -11.56 -14.31
C SER A 49 10.40 -10.66 -13.21
N PRO A 50 11.31 -9.72 -13.55
CA PRO A 50 11.87 -8.80 -12.58
C PRO A 50 10.79 -7.87 -12.01
N ILE A 51 10.82 -7.67 -10.69
CA ILE A 51 9.89 -6.81 -9.96
C ILE A 51 10.71 -5.81 -9.15
N VAL A 52 10.33 -4.54 -9.19
CA VAL A 52 10.95 -3.47 -8.41
C VAL A 52 9.96 -2.98 -7.37
N ALA A 53 10.28 -3.17 -6.09
CA ALA A 53 9.49 -2.62 -5.00
C ALA A 53 9.74 -1.10 -4.87
N LEU A 54 8.68 -0.31 -4.77
CA LEU A 54 8.73 1.16 -4.64
C LEU A 54 8.23 1.60 -3.25
N GLU A 55 8.87 2.64 -2.69
CA GLU A 55 8.60 3.12 -1.34
C GLU A 55 7.35 4.03 -1.28
N SER A 56 6.42 3.77 -0.36
CA SER A 56 5.23 4.61 -0.14
C SER A 56 5.50 5.86 0.71
N THR A 57 6.56 5.87 1.53
CA THR A 57 6.86 7.01 2.42
C THR A 57 7.28 8.25 1.63
N ILE A 58 8.07 8.08 0.56
CA ILE A 58 8.50 9.21 -0.28
C ILE A 58 7.30 9.86 -0.97
N ILE A 59 6.27 9.08 -1.31
CA ILE A 59 5.01 9.55 -1.90
C ILE A 59 4.19 10.34 -0.86
N SER A 60 4.06 9.83 0.37
CA SER A 60 3.23 10.48 1.39
C SER A 60 3.92 11.66 2.10
N HIS A 61 5.23 11.62 2.31
CA HIS A 61 5.94 12.59 3.16
C HIS A 61 7.10 13.31 2.47
N GLY A 62 7.49 12.90 1.26
CA GLY A 62 8.64 13.46 0.56
C GLY A 62 8.33 14.72 -0.24
N MET A 63 7.11 14.82 -0.77
CA MET A 63 6.71 15.87 -1.71
C MET A 63 5.24 16.28 -1.48
N PRO A 64 4.85 17.54 -1.77
CA PRO A 64 3.46 17.96 -1.70
C PRO A 64 2.63 17.36 -2.84
N TYR A 65 1.33 17.21 -2.62
CA TYR A 65 0.38 16.94 -3.70
C TYR A 65 0.22 18.17 -4.61
N PRO A 66 0.18 18.04 -5.96
CA PRO A 66 0.13 16.80 -6.75
C PRO A 66 1.49 16.22 -7.16
N GLN A 67 2.61 16.88 -6.81
CA GLN A 67 3.94 16.47 -7.27
C GLN A 67 4.30 15.05 -6.84
N ASN A 68 3.95 14.65 -5.61
CA ASN A 68 4.17 13.29 -5.14
C ASN A 68 3.50 12.21 -6.01
N PHE A 69 2.29 12.47 -6.49
CA PHE A 69 1.54 11.54 -7.33
C PHE A 69 2.15 11.43 -8.73
N GLU A 70 2.49 12.57 -9.34
CA GLU A 70 3.12 12.56 -10.66
C GLU A 70 4.51 11.91 -10.63
N THR A 71 5.33 12.22 -9.63
CA THR A 71 6.63 11.55 -9.46
C THR A 71 6.47 10.05 -9.22
N ALA A 72 5.46 9.62 -8.46
CA ALA A 72 5.20 8.18 -8.28
C ALA A 72 4.86 7.49 -9.61
N LYS A 73 4.03 8.12 -10.45
CA LYS A 73 3.70 7.61 -11.79
C LYS A 73 4.90 7.59 -12.73
N GLU A 74 5.74 8.62 -12.71
CA GLU A 74 6.97 8.69 -13.50
C GLU A 74 7.93 7.55 -13.11
N LEU A 75 8.06 7.26 -11.81
CA LEU A 75 8.86 6.13 -11.33
C LEU A 75 8.28 4.79 -11.78
N GLU A 76 6.96 4.59 -11.67
CA GLU A 76 6.33 3.36 -12.17
C GLU A 76 6.52 3.18 -13.68
N ALA A 77 6.38 4.26 -14.46
CA ALA A 77 6.63 4.25 -15.89
C ALA A 77 8.09 3.90 -16.21
N SER A 78 9.04 4.53 -15.53
CA SER A 78 10.47 4.28 -15.72
C SER A 78 10.85 2.82 -15.41
N VAL A 79 10.27 2.21 -14.37
CA VAL A 79 10.46 0.78 -14.08
C VAL A 79 9.94 -0.10 -15.21
N LYS A 80 8.75 0.20 -15.74
CA LYS A 80 8.15 -0.53 -16.87
C LYS A 80 8.97 -0.40 -18.14
N GLU A 81 9.48 0.78 -18.45
CA GLU A 81 10.36 1.04 -19.60
C GLU A 81 11.66 0.22 -19.54
N ASN A 82 12.16 -0.06 -18.34
CA ASN A 82 13.33 -0.91 -18.11
C ASN A 82 12.99 -2.42 -18.04
N GLY A 83 11.76 -2.81 -18.39
CA GLY A 83 11.36 -4.21 -18.50
C GLY A 83 11.05 -4.92 -17.17
N ALA A 84 10.82 -4.15 -16.11
CA ALA A 84 10.43 -4.68 -14.80
C ALA A 84 9.00 -4.27 -14.42
N VAL A 85 8.40 -5.01 -13.50
CA VAL A 85 7.07 -4.68 -12.95
C VAL A 85 7.23 -3.85 -11.66
N PRO A 86 6.68 -2.63 -11.60
CA PRO A 86 6.70 -1.85 -10.38
C PRO A 86 5.72 -2.43 -9.34
N ALA A 87 6.14 -2.41 -8.08
CA ALA A 87 5.34 -2.85 -6.95
C ALA A 87 5.45 -1.83 -5.82
N THR A 88 4.67 -0.74 -5.91
CA THR A 88 4.48 0.17 -4.78
C THR A 88 3.79 -0.58 -3.63
N ILE A 89 4.37 -0.52 -2.43
CA ILE A 89 3.87 -1.26 -1.25
C ILE A 89 3.33 -0.26 -0.23
N ALA A 90 2.09 -0.45 0.21
CA ALA A 90 1.51 0.32 1.31
C ALA A 90 0.54 -0.54 2.12
N ILE A 91 0.23 -0.10 3.34
CA ILE A 91 -0.84 -0.70 4.14
C ILE A 91 -2.04 0.22 4.01
N LEU A 92 -3.06 -0.25 3.28
CA LEU A 92 -4.31 0.45 3.08
C LEU A 92 -5.42 -0.40 3.69
N ASP A 93 -6.22 0.19 4.55
CA ASP A 93 -7.28 -0.51 5.26
C ASP A 93 -6.78 -1.57 6.26
N GLY A 94 -5.58 -1.40 6.80
CA GLY A 94 -4.94 -2.43 7.63
C GLY A 94 -4.54 -3.66 6.82
N VAL A 95 -4.68 -3.61 5.49
CA VAL A 95 -4.32 -4.67 4.58
C VAL A 95 -3.07 -4.25 3.82
N PRO A 96 -1.93 -4.92 4.05
CA PRO A 96 -0.77 -4.81 3.17
C PRO A 96 -1.15 -5.05 1.71
N ARG A 97 -0.82 -4.10 0.85
CA ARG A 97 -1.00 -4.18 -0.61
C ARG A 97 0.36 -4.12 -1.29
N ILE A 98 0.59 -5.03 -2.23
CA ILE A 98 1.80 -5.10 -3.05
C ILE A 98 1.40 -4.85 -4.50
N GLY A 99 1.87 -3.72 -5.05
CA GLY A 99 1.37 -3.17 -6.30
C GLY A 99 0.06 -2.42 -6.06
N LEU A 100 0.14 -1.11 -5.91
CA LEU A 100 -1.04 -0.25 -5.78
C LEU A 100 -1.68 0.00 -7.15
N THR A 101 -3.00 0.20 -7.17
CA THR A 101 -3.65 0.79 -8.34
C THR A 101 -3.35 2.29 -8.42
N THR A 102 -3.59 2.89 -9.58
CA THR A 102 -3.43 4.35 -9.75
C THR A 102 -4.32 5.14 -8.78
N GLU A 103 -5.53 4.66 -8.50
CA GLU A 103 -6.46 5.29 -7.55
C GLU A 103 -5.95 5.16 -6.11
N GLU A 104 -5.44 3.98 -5.73
CA GLU A 104 -4.83 3.76 -4.41
C GLU A 104 -3.57 4.62 -4.20
N LEU A 105 -2.78 4.77 -5.26
CA LEU A 105 -1.61 5.64 -5.30
C LEU A 105 -2.00 7.11 -5.12
N GLU A 106 -3.07 7.56 -5.80
CA GLU A 106 -3.60 8.91 -5.65
C GLU A 106 -4.14 9.17 -4.25
N ILE A 107 -4.87 8.21 -3.67
CA ILE A 107 -5.35 8.28 -2.28
C ILE A 107 -4.17 8.47 -1.32
N LEU A 108 -3.13 7.66 -1.45
CA LEU A 108 -1.91 7.77 -0.64
C LEU A 108 -1.25 9.15 -0.79
N ALA A 109 -1.12 9.63 -2.03
CA ALA A 109 -0.52 10.92 -2.35
C ALA A 109 -1.33 12.10 -1.77
N ARG A 110 -2.67 12.03 -1.86
CA ARG A 110 -3.57 13.05 -1.29
C ARG A 110 -3.58 13.05 0.24
N LEU A 111 -3.47 11.88 0.87
CA LEU A 111 -3.36 11.77 2.32
C LEU A 111 -2.12 12.52 2.83
N GLY A 112 -0.99 12.40 2.12
CA GLY A 112 0.24 13.11 2.45
C GLY A 112 0.71 12.77 3.86
N SER A 113 1.04 13.81 4.63
CA SER A 113 1.49 13.70 6.03
C SER A 113 0.42 13.18 7.01
N ASN A 114 -0.85 13.06 6.58
CA ASN A 114 -1.87 12.39 7.38
C ASN A 114 -1.73 10.86 7.33
N ALA A 115 -1.01 10.32 6.34
CA ALA A 115 -0.67 8.90 6.32
C ALA A 115 0.28 8.58 7.48
N ARG A 116 0.02 7.49 8.20
CA ARG A 116 0.93 7.08 9.28
C ARG A 116 2.22 6.50 8.70
N LYS A 117 3.34 7.19 8.92
CA LYS A 117 4.66 6.60 8.69
C LYS A 117 4.83 5.35 9.55
N THR A 118 5.14 4.24 8.91
CA THR A 118 5.18 2.91 9.53
C THR A 118 6.56 2.30 9.30
N ALA A 119 7.24 1.92 10.38
CA ALA A 119 8.43 1.06 10.34
C ALA A 119 8.06 -0.39 10.68
N SER A 120 8.98 -1.34 10.50
CA SER A 120 8.72 -2.78 10.73
C SER A 120 8.16 -3.10 12.11
N ARG A 121 8.54 -2.32 13.14
CA ARG A 121 8.05 -2.45 14.52
C ARG A 121 6.60 -1.96 14.72
N ASP A 122 6.13 -1.09 13.83
CA ASP A 122 4.81 -0.48 13.92
C ASP A 122 3.73 -1.35 13.25
N ILE A 123 4.14 -2.31 12.40
CA ILE A 123 3.24 -3.15 11.60
C ILE A 123 2.25 -3.92 12.46
N ALA A 124 2.68 -4.46 13.61
CA ALA A 124 1.81 -5.22 14.52
C ALA A 124 0.73 -4.35 15.20
N LEU A 125 0.89 -3.02 15.20
CA LEU A 125 -0.02 -2.06 15.82
C LEU A 125 -1.00 -1.45 14.80
N LEU A 126 -0.95 -1.87 13.54
CA LEU A 126 -1.83 -1.37 12.50
C LEU A 126 -3.10 -2.22 12.45
N GLU A 127 -4.19 -1.70 13.03
CA GLU A 127 -5.54 -2.19 12.78
C GLU A 127 -6.23 -1.29 11.74
N GLY A 128 -6.69 -1.87 10.64
CA GLY A 128 -7.61 -1.20 9.71
C GLY A 128 -7.08 0.09 9.06
N LEU A 129 -7.92 0.73 8.24
CA LEU A 129 -7.61 1.97 7.54
C LEU A 129 -7.39 3.08 8.57
N VAL A 130 -6.25 3.76 8.56
CA VAL A 130 -6.22 5.16 9.01
C VAL A 130 -6.58 6.03 7.82
N VAL A 131 -7.86 6.00 7.45
CA VAL A 131 -8.57 7.13 6.84
C VAL A 131 -9.42 7.65 7.98
N GLY A 132 -9.30 8.95 8.22
CA GLY A 132 -9.73 9.61 9.45
C GLY A 132 -11.01 9.03 10.07
N SER A 133 -10.84 8.25 11.13
CA SER A 133 -11.88 8.13 12.15
C SER A 133 -11.71 9.28 13.12
N ASN A 134 -12.17 10.46 12.70
CA ASN A 134 -12.57 11.58 13.56
C ASN A 134 -13.54 12.47 12.77
N ILE A 135 -14.70 11.95 12.40
CA ILE A 135 -15.90 12.79 12.27
C ILE A 135 -16.63 12.71 13.61
N PHE A 136 -16.27 13.62 14.52
CA PHE A 136 -17.01 14.25 15.62
C PHE A 136 -15.94 14.95 16.49
N LYS A 137 -15.57 16.22 16.33
CA LYS A 137 -16.39 17.42 16.15
C LYS A 137 -15.75 18.36 15.13
N SER A 138 -16.47 18.65 14.06
CA SER A 138 -16.38 19.92 13.35
C SER A 138 -16.81 21.05 14.31
N THR A 139 -15.84 21.79 14.83
CA THR A 139 -16.07 23.22 15.07
C THR A 139 -15.34 23.92 13.93
N PRO A 140 -16.03 24.67 13.06
CA PRO A 140 -15.37 25.36 11.97
C PRO A 140 -14.47 26.45 12.57
N VAL A 141 -13.15 26.30 12.44
CA VAL A 141 -12.22 27.43 12.63
C VAL A 141 -12.12 28.14 11.27
N SER A 142 -13.20 28.82 10.94
CA SER A 142 -13.16 29.99 10.05
C SER A 142 -13.16 31.21 10.95
N GLU A 143 -12.20 32.12 10.73
CA GLU A 143 -11.82 33.29 11.55
C GLU A 143 -10.80 33.02 12.66
N GLN A 144 -9.50 33.11 12.33
CA GLN A 144 -8.51 33.87 13.12
C GLN A 144 -7.14 33.95 12.42
N TYR A 145 -7.12 34.43 11.17
CA TYR A 145 -5.89 34.97 10.56
C TYR A 145 -6.19 36.37 9.98
N GLN A 146 -6.43 37.33 10.87
CA GLN A 146 -6.07 38.74 10.71
C GLN A 146 -5.99 39.39 12.10
N LYS A 147 -4.89 40.12 12.34
CA LYS A 147 -4.43 40.81 13.56
C LYS A 147 -3.71 39.94 14.59
N GLN A 148 -2.39 39.94 14.52
CA GLN A 148 -1.55 40.82 15.34
C GLN A 148 -0.24 41.12 14.62
#